data_AF-A0A1V6BJW9-F1
#
_entry.id   AF-A0A1V6BJW9-F1
#
_cell.length_a   1.000
_cell.length_b   1.000
_cell.length_c   1.000
_cell.angle_alpha   90.00
_cell.angle_beta   90.00
_cell.angle_gamma   90.00
#
_symmetry.space_group_name_H-M   'P 1'
#
loop_
_entity.id
_entity.type
_entity.pdbx_description
1 polymer ?
#
loop_
_entity_poly.entity_id
_entity_poly.type
_entity_poly.pdbx_seq_one_letter_code
_entity_poly.pdbx_strand_id
1 'polypeptide(L)'
;MAVEYLCKVCRGHLNVKTSIILSATNLADRTQRGLVYLNPELGNYTKTTHPSFDIKEGEEYIFTCPICGAQLNSMKYLHMVRILMIDDTGKEFNIYFSGIGGEKCTYKIRGNKVEKKAGPDVRIYDKYFEVPDEDRKYL
;
A
#
# COMPACT_ATOMS: atom_id res chain seq x y z
N MET A 1 20.94 3.72 7.14
CA MET A 1 20.00 4.85 6.93
C MET A 1 18.66 4.48 7.55
N ALA A 2 17.74 5.41 7.78
CA ALA A 2 16.39 5.06 8.22
C ALA A 2 15.62 4.40 7.05
N VAL A 3 14.61 3.59 7.35
CA VAL A 3 13.71 3.04 6.33
C VAL A 3 12.79 4.17 5.83
N GLU A 4 12.79 4.40 4.53
CA GLU A 4 12.03 5.46 3.90
C GLU A 4 10.90 4.88 3.04
N TYR A 5 9.77 5.59 2.97
CA TYR A 5 8.64 5.23 2.13
C TYR A 5 8.36 6.34 1.14
N LEU A 6 8.33 6.03 -0.16
CA LEU A 6 8.21 7.02 -1.22
C LEU A 6 6.95 6.80 -2.06
N CYS A 7 6.45 7.89 -2.61
CA CYS A 7 5.45 7.85 -3.66
C CYS A 7 6.01 7.19 -4.92
N LYS A 8 5.27 6.24 -5.50
CA LYS A 8 5.68 5.56 -6.75
C LYS A 8 5.74 6.49 -7.98
N VAL A 9 5.13 7.67 -7.90
CA VAL A 9 5.00 8.62 -9.02
C VAL A 9 5.97 9.79 -8.85
N CYS A 10 5.83 10.60 -7.80
CA CYS A 10 6.67 11.78 -7.61
C CYS A 10 7.93 11.53 -6.77
N ARG A 11 8.14 10.31 -6.26
CA ARG A 11 9.26 9.94 -5.38
C ARG A 11 9.34 10.75 -4.06
N GLY A 12 8.31 11.53 -3.72
CA GLY A 12 8.25 12.27 -2.46
C GLY A 12 8.14 11.34 -1.25
N HIS A 13 8.75 11.74 -0.13
CA HIS A 13 8.75 11.01 1.14
C HIS A 13 7.36 11.04 1.78
N LEU A 14 6.79 9.85 2.02
CA LEU A 14 5.46 9.63 2.60
C LEU A 14 5.52 9.37 4.10
N ASN A 15 6.68 8.96 4.62
CA ASN A 15 6.90 8.76 6.05
C ASN A 15 7.24 10.10 6.73
N VAL A 16 6.47 10.45 7.75
CA VAL A 16 6.77 11.58 8.64
C VAL A 16 6.79 11.06 10.07
N LYS A 17 7.91 11.29 10.77
CA LYS A 17 8.19 10.70 12.09
C LYS A 17 8.10 9.17 12.07
N THR A 18 7.00 8.62 12.57
CA THR A 18 6.81 7.18 12.81
C THR A 18 5.66 6.59 11.98
N SER A 19 5.12 7.33 11.01
CA SER A 19 3.93 6.92 10.26
C SER A 19 4.05 7.26 8.78
N ILE A 20 3.48 6.40 7.94
CA ILE A 20 3.27 6.66 6.51
C ILE A 20 1.96 7.42 6.38
N ILE A 21 1.98 8.55 5.69
CA ILE A 21 0.80 9.40 5.50
C ILE A 21 0.30 9.27 4.06
N LEU A 22 -0.95 8.87 3.91
CA LEU A 22 -1.63 8.76 2.62
C LEU A 22 -2.98 9.47 2.68
N SER A 23 -3.44 9.94 1.52
CA SER A 23 -4.83 10.38 1.37
C SER A 23 -5.69 9.18 0.96
N ALA A 24 -6.82 8.96 1.60
CA ALA A 24 -7.78 7.93 1.25
C ALA A 24 -9.14 8.56 0.89
N THR A 25 -9.78 8.05 -0.14
CA THR A 25 -11.13 8.43 -0.57
C THR A 25 -11.92 7.17 -0.81
N ASN A 26 -13.07 7.03 -0.17
CA ASN A 26 -13.94 5.87 -0.35
C ASN A 26 -14.33 5.72 -1.84
N LEU A 27 -14.39 4.48 -2.32
CA LEU A 27 -14.68 4.19 -3.72
C LEU A 27 -16.16 4.42 -4.04
N ALA A 28 -17.06 4.00 -3.17
CA ALA A 28 -18.51 4.10 -3.35
C ALA A 28 -19.05 5.52 -3.05
N ASP A 29 -18.54 6.17 -2.01
CA ASP A 29 -18.94 7.51 -1.60
C ASP A 29 -17.74 8.48 -1.59
N ARG A 30 -17.56 9.23 -2.68
CA ARG A 30 -16.43 10.17 -2.84
C ARG A 30 -16.41 11.33 -1.85
N THR A 31 -17.50 11.56 -1.12
CA THR A 31 -17.53 12.60 -0.07
C THR A 31 -16.77 12.16 1.18
N GLN A 32 -16.62 10.85 1.41
CA GLN A 32 -15.85 10.27 2.50
C GLN A 32 -14.37 10.19 2.12
N ARG A 33 -13.59 11.17 2.57
CA ARG A 33 -12.15 11.26 2.32
C ARG A 33 -11.40 11.85 3.50
N GLY A 34 -10.14 11.48 3.65
CA GLY A 34 -9.29 11.99 4.71
C GLY A 34 -7.85 11.50 4.60
N LEU A 35 -7.03 11.90 5.57
CA LEU A 35 -5.68 11.39 5.72
C LEU A 35 -5.69 10.12 6.59
N VAL A 36 -4.84 9.17 6.23
CA VAL A 36 -4.61 7.93 6.96
C VAL A 36 -3.14 7.86 7.31
N TYR A 37 -2.88 7.63 8.59
CA TYR A 37 -1.57 7.33 9.12
C TYR A 37 -1.47 5.81 9.26
N LEU A 38 -0.52 5.20 8.56
CA LEU A 38 -0.24 3.77 8.63
C LEU A 38 1.06 3.53 9.38
N ASN A 39 1.12 2.42 10.10
CA ASN A 39 2.36 1.97 10.71
C ASN A 39 3.35 1.49 9.63
N PRO A 40 4.63 1.94 9.65
CA PRO A 40 5.64 1.53 8.68
C PRO A 40 6.16 0.11 8.88
N GLU A 41 5.86 -0.55 9.99
CA GLU A 41 6.28 -1.93 10.24
C GLU A 41 5.45 -2.91 9.40
N LEU A 42 6.10 -3.73 8.57
CA LEU A 42 5.41 -4.71 7.72
C LEU A 42 4.71 -5.78 8.56
N GLY A 43 3.39 -5.89 8.40
CA GLY A 43 2.53 -6.76 9.20
C GLY A 43 1.86 -6.05 10.38
N ASN A 44 2.18 -4.78 10.60
CA ASN A 44 1.52 -3.94 11.58
C ASN A 44 0.42 -3.11 10.90
N TYR A 45 -0.83 -3.50 11.13
CA TYR A 45 -2.00 -2.88 10.51
C TYR A 45 -2.65 -1.82 11.40
N THR A 46 -1.91 -1.30 12.39
CA THR A 46 -2.38 -0.17 13.18
C THR A 46 -2.46 1.07 12.28
N LYS A 47 -3.58 1.76 12.38
CA LYS A 47 -3.88 2.96 11.61
C LYS A 47 -4.49 4.03 12.50
N THR A 48 -4.27 5.27 12.11
CA THR A 48 -4.90 6.43 12.74
C THR A 48 -5.48 7.33 11.66
N THR A 49 -6.69 7.81 11.89
CA THR A 49 -7.42 8.72 11.00
C THR A 49 -8.02 9.85 11.82
N HIS A 50 -8.62 10.83 11.15
CA HIS A 50 -9.40 11.86 11.84
C HIS A 50 -10.69 11.25 12.44
N PRO A 51 -11.19 11.66 13.62
CA PRO A 51 -12.40 11.08 14.22
C PRO A 51 -13.64 11.07 13.32
N SER A 52 -13.76 12.03 12.39
CA SER A 52 -14.87 12.13 11.44
C SER A 52 -14.68 11.31 10.15
N PHE A 53 -13.54 10.62 9.98
CA PHE A 53 -13.25 9.79 8.82
C PHE A 53 -12.57 8.50 9.27
N ASP A 54 -13.19 7.36 9.02
CA ASP A 54 -12.59 6.06 9.32
C ASP A 54 -12.63 5.13 8.11
N ILE A 55 -11.73 4.16 8.11
CA ILE A 55 -11.64 3.10 7.12
C ILE A 55 -12.54 1.96 7.57
N LYS A 56 -13.66 1.78 6.88
CA LYS A 56 -14.69 0.80 7.20
C LYS A 56 -14.34 -0.56 6.61
N GLU A 57 -14.67 -1.61 7.37
CA GLU A 57 -14.44 -2.99 6.97
C GLU A 57 -15.25 -3.35 5.71
N GLY A 58 -14.59 -3.99 4.75
CA GLY A 58 -15.18 -4.42 3.48
C GLY A 58 -15.34 -3.34 2.41
N GLU A 59 -15.10 -2.07 2.74
CA GLU A 59 -15.18 -0.97 1.75
C GLU A 59 -13.83 -0.74 1.06
N GLU A 60 -13.87 -0.47 -0.24
CA GLU A 60 -12.66 -0.18 -1.02
C GLU A 60 -12.35 1.32 -1.04
N TYR A 61 -11.07 1.66 -0.97
CA TYR A 61 -10.58 3.03 -0.95
C TYR A 61 -9.57 3.29 -2.06
N ILE A 62 -9.68 4.49 -2.65
CA ILE A 62 -8.65 5.06 -3.50
C ILE A 62 -7.64 5.78 -2.60
N PHE A 63 -6.42 5.28 -2.62
CA PHE A 63 -5.27 5.90 -1.96
C PHE A 63 -4.53 6.79 -2.96
N THR A 64 -4.27 8.03 -2.55
CA THR A 64 -3.51 9.00 -3.34
C THR A 64 -2.33 9.55 -2.54
N CYS A 65 -1.32 10.01 -3.27
CA CYS A 65 -0.18 10.68 -2.67
C CYS A 65 -0.61 12.06 -2.15
N PRO A 66 -0.37 12.41 -0.88
CA PRO A 66 -0.73 13.72 -0.34
C PRO A 66 0.11 14.87 -0.91
N ILE A 67 1.25 14.57 -1.55
CA ILE A 67 2.17 15.56 -2.11
C ILE A 67 1.78 15.94 -3.54
N CYS A 68 1.51 14.97 -4.40
CA CYS A 68 1.24 15.20 -5.83
C CYS A 68 -0.18 14.83 -6.29
N GLY A 69 -1.01 14.28 -5.41
CA GLY A 69 -2.37 13.84 -5.74
C GLY A 69 -2.47 12.57 -6.59
N ALA A 70 -1.35 11.97 -7.00
CA ALA A 70 -1.36 10.80 -7.87
C ALA A 70 -1.94 9.55 -7.17
N GLN A 71 -2.72 8.76 -7.91
CA GLN A 71 -3.30 7.51 -7.43
C GLN A 71 -2.24 6.42 -7.21
N LEU A 72 -2.26 5.84 -6.01
CA LEU A 72 -1.32 4.82 -5.56
C LEU A 72 -1.87 3.40 -5.73
N ASN A 73 -3.19 3.23 -5.90
CA ASN A 73 -3.79 1.96 -6.30
C ASN A 73 -3.12 1.41 -7.57
N SER A 74 -2.99 0.09 -7.63
CA SER A 74 -2.41 -0.64 -8.74
C SER A 74 -3.46 -0.81 -9.83
N MET A 75 -3.09 -0.49 -11.07
CA MET A 75 -3.93 -0.82 -12.23
C MET A 75 -3.79 -2.29 -12.64
N LYS A 76 -2.69 -2.94 -12.25
CA LYS A 76 -2.39 -4.34 -12.60
C LYS A 76 -2.97 -5.34 -11.61
N TYR A 77 -3.00 -4.98 -10.33
CA TYR A 77 -3.41 -5.87 -9.24
C TYR A 77 -4.61 -5.26 -8.56
N LEU A 78 -5.79 -5.83 -8.81
CA LEU A 78 -7.05 -5.33 -8.29
C LEU A 78 -6.98 -5.26 -6.76
N HIS A 79 -7.59 -4.20 -6.20
CA HIS A 79 -7.62 -3.91 -4.76
C HIS A 79 -6.26 -3.66 -4.10
N MET A 80 -5.14 -3.72 -4.82
CA MET A 80 -3.81 -3.47 -4.24
C MET A 80 -3.41 -2.01 -4.38
N VAL A 81 -2.69 -1.50 -3.39
CA VAL A 81 -2.05 -0.18 -3.39
C VAL A 81 -0.55 -0.37 -3.40
N ARG A 82 0.18 0.43 -4.18
CA ARG A 82 1.63 0.34 -4.32
C ARG A 82 2.31 1.63 -3.86
N ILE A 83 3.26 1.48 -2.94
CA ILE A 83 4.25 2.50 -2.59
C ILE A 83 5.67 1.92 -2.71
N LEU A 84 6.69 2.75 -2.59
CA LEU A 84 8.08 2.33 -2.62
C LEU A 84 8.65 2.35 -1.19
N MET A 85 9.55 1.43 -0.89
CA MET A 85 10.35 1.41 0.33
C MET A 85 11.82 1.46 -0.05
N ILE A 86 12.61 2.26 0.64
CA ILE A 86 14.07 2.16 0.66
C ILE A 86 14.47 1.64 2.03
N ASP A 87 15.18 0.50 2.07
CA ASP A 87 15.67 -0.05 3.34
C ASP A 87 16.90 0.70 3.86
N ASP A 88 17.38 0.29 5.03
CA ASP A 88 18.53 0.88 5.70
C ASP A 88 19.85 0.72 4.92
N THR A 89 19.89 -0.23 3.98
CA THR A 89 21.00 -0.51 3.06
C THR A 89 20.88 0.24 1.73
N GLY A 90 19.83 1.05 1.54
CA GLY A 90 19.57 1.79 0.32
C GLY A 90 18.93 0.97 -0.80
N LYS A 91 18.47 -0.26 -0.52
CA LYS A 91 17.78 -1.09 -1.52
C LYS A 91 16.33 -0.67 -1.64
N GLU A 92 15.87 -0.57 -2.88
CA GLU A 92 14.49 -0.23 -3.21
C GLU A 92 13.60 -1.48 -3.35
N PHE A 93 12.40 -1.38 -2.81
CA PHE A 93 11.35 -2.40 -2.85
C PHE A 93 10.00 -1.78 -3.21
N ASN A 94 9.16 -2.59 -3.85
CA ASN A 94 7.74 -2.31 -3.99
C ASN A 94 7.00 -2.87 -2.79
N ILE A 95 6.22 -2.01 -2.13
CA ILE A 95 5.33 -2.42 -1.05
C ILE A 95 3.91 -2.38 -1.59
N TYR A 96 3.26 -3.55 -1.59
CA TYR A 96 1.86 -3.69 -1.91
C TYR A 96 1.06 -3.99 -0.66
N PHE A 97 -0.10 -3.36 -0.50
CA PHE A 97 -1.05 -3.64 0.59
C PHE A 97 -2.49 -3.49 0.09
N SER A 98 -3.46 -4.05 0.82
CA SER A 98 -4.87 -3.95 0.42
C SER A 98 -5.42 -2.53 0.54
N GLY A 99 -6.19 -2.15 -0.47
CA GLY A 99 -7.03 -0.96 -0.49
C GLY A 99 -8.42 -1.18 0.10
N ILE A 100 -8.74 -2.41 0.53
CA ILE A 100 -10.01 -2.76 1.19
C ILE A 100 -9.84 -2.60 2.70
N GLY A 101 -10.75 -1.88 3.34
CA GLY A 101 -10.75 -1.72 4.78
C GLY A 101 -10.93 -3.05 5.51
N GLY A 102 -10.15 -3.26 6.57
CA GLY A 102 -10.17 -4.50 7.36
C GLY A 102 -9.25 -5.60 6.83
N GLU A 103 -8.92 -5.60 5.53
CA GLU A 103 -7.99 -6.58 4.97
C GLU A 103 -6.54 -6.32 5.40
N LYS A 104 -5.91 -7.37 5.90
CA LYS A 104 -4.55 -7.37 6.41
C LYS A 104 -3.68 -8.22 5.50
N CYS A 105 -3.16 -7.59 4.46
CA CYS A 105 -2.13 -8.18 3.62
C CYS A 105 -1.08 -7.14 3.21
N THR A 106 0.19 -7.55 3.23
CA THR A 106 1.29 -6.70 2.77
C THR A 106 2.37 -7.56 2.11
N TYR A 107 2.88 -7.09 0.98
CA TYR A 107 3.94 -7.72 0.21
C TYR A 107 5.11 -6.76 0.06
N LYS A 108 6.32 -7.24 0.34
CA LYS A 108 7.59 -6.58 0.01
C LYS A 108 8.21 -7.31 -1.17
N ILE A 109 8.38 -6.61 -2.29
CA ILE A 109 8.78 -7.21 -3.57
C ILE A 109 10.00 -6.47 -4.12
N ARG A 110 11.00 -7.21 -4.61
CA ARG A 110 12.16 -6.66 -5.32
C ARG A 110 12.28 -7.31 -6.69
N GLY A 111 12.19 -6.51 -7.74
CA GLY A 111 12.03 -7.03 -9.10
C GLY A 111 10.78 -7.92 -9.18
N ASN A 112 10.97 -9.20 -9.50
CA ASN A 112 9.88 -10.16 -9.62
C ASN A 112 9.71 -11.07 -8.40
N LYS A 113 10.63 -10.97 -7.42
CA LYS A 113 10.69 -11.85 -6.26
C LYS A 113 9.97 -11.23 -5.07
N VAL A 114 9.09 -12.01 -4.46
CA VAL A 114 8.49 -11.68 -3.17
C VAL A 114 9.52 -11.96 -2.07
N GLU A 115 9.93 -10.93 -1.35
CA GLU A 115 10.92 -11.01 -0.27
C GLU A 115 10.25 -11.23 1.09
N LYS A 116 9.06 -10.65 1.29
CA LYS A 116 8.26 -10.86 2.51
C LYS A 116 6.78 -10.75 2.19
N LYS A 117 5.97 -11.57 2.86
CA LYS A 117 4.51 -11.46 2.93
C LYS A 117 4.12 -11.33 4.41
N ALA A 118 3.08 -10.56 4.71
CA ALA A 118 2.56 -10.42 6.07
C ALA A 118 1.04 -10.29 6.06
N GLY A 119 0.41 -10.80 7.11
CA GLY A 119 -1.03 -10.72 7.35
C GLY A 119 -1.82 -11.97 6.92
N PRO A 120 -3.01 -12.21 7.51
CA PRO A 120 -3.84 -13.38 7.25
C PRO A 120 -4.45 -13.40 5.83
N ASP A 121 -4.67 -12.24 5.23
CA ASP A 121 -5.42 -12.11 3.97
C ASP A 121 -4.53 -12.21 2.72
N VAL A 122 -3.23 -12.45 2.91
CA VAL A 122 -2.25 -12.66 1.83
C VAL A 122 -2.72 -13.72 0.83
N ARG A 123 -3.33 -14.81 1.31
CA ARG A 123 -3.76 -15.91 0.43
C ARG A 123 -4.75 -15.49 -0.66
N ILE A 124 -5.51 -14.42 -0.45
CA ILE A 124 -6.46 -13.86 -1.42
C ILE A 124 -5.74 -13.33 -2.66
N TYR A 125 -4.50 -12.83 -2.47
CA TYR A 125 -3.75 -12.08 -3.46
C TYR A 125 -2.51 -12.80 -4.00
N ASP A 126 -2.20 -13.99 -3.51
CA ASP A 126 -1.03 -14.77 -3.94
C ASP A 126 -0.99 -15.04 -5.45
N LYS A 127 -2.17 -15.21 -6.07
CA LYS A 127 -2.34 -15.31 -7.53
C LYS A 127 -1.69 -14.19 -8.34
N TYR A 128 -1.43 -13.02 -7.75
CA TYR A 128 -0.80 -11.89 -8.44
C TYR A 128 0.73 -11.97 -8.43
N PHE A 129 1.31 -12.67 -7.46
CA PHE A 129 2.74 -12.59 -7.17
C PHE A 129 3.46 -13.93 -7.30
N GLU A 130 2.75 -15.06 -7.20
CA GLU A 130 3.31 -16.42 -7.32
C GLU A 130 3.36 -16.95 -8.75
N VAL A 131 2.90 -16.18 -9.74
CA VAL A 131 2.91 -16.58 -11.14
C VAL A 131 4.34 -16.48 -11.71
N PRO A 132 4.87 -17.55 -12.33
CA PRO A 132 6.16 -17.54 -13.02
C PRO A 132 6.26 -16.40 -14.02
N ASP A 133 7.45 -15.83 -14.19
CA ASP A 133 7.66 -14.67 -15.05
C ASP A 133 7.25 -14.90 -16.52
N GLU A 134 7.26 -16.15 -16.99
CA GLU A 134 6.86 -16.54 -18.35
C GLU A 134 5.34 -16.39 -18.59
N ASP A 135 4.54 -16.53 -17.55
CA ASP A 135 3.07 -16.53 -17.61
C ASP A 135 2.46 -15.16 -17.25
N ARG A 136 3.26 -14.26 -16.65
CA ARG A 136 2.84 -12.89 -16.27
C ARG A 136 2.50 -11.98 -17.46
N LYS A 137 2.80 -12.39 -18.69
CA LYS A 137 2.43 -11.67 -19.92
C LYS A 137 0.94 -11.80 -20.28
N TYR A 138 0.22 -12.71 -19.61
CA TYR A 138 -1.21 -12.98 -19.84
C TYR A 138 -2.13 -12.47 -18.72
N LEU A 139 -1.59 -11.70 -17.76
CA LEU A 139 -2.30 -11.03 -16.66
C LEU A 139 -2.24 -9.51 -16.85
#